data_AF-A0AAP2DIU2-F1
#
_entry.id   AF-A0AAP2DIU2-F1
#
_cell.length_a   1.000
_cell.length_b   1.000
_cell.length_c   1.000
_cell.angle_alpha   90.00
_cell.angle_beta   90.00
_cell.angle_gamma   90.00
#
_symmetry.space_group_name_H-M   'P 1'
#
loop_
_entity.id
_entity.type
_entity.pdbx_description
1 polymer ?
#
loop_
_entity_poly.entity_id
_entity_poly.type
_entity_poly.pdbx_seq_one_letter_code
_entity_poly.pdbx_strand_id
1 'polypeptide(L)'
;MKKVALLLSTIILFACGPSEKEKALQAAREKAKQDSLIKAVQLTTQRLFERKLLLQDSISVITAQLDGMKNRAMVIRADLEAAKDKLEMIKQPQFLRTPSEREAQIRSQNIRISMLENEIIELQATAQQAMALRDDLQRSLNALKNQ
;
A
#
# COMPACT_ATOMS: atom_id res chain seq x y z
N MET A 1 -81.17 -35.73 13.28
CA MET A 1 -80.41 -34.56 13.75
C MET A 1 -79.22 -34.98 14.63
N LYS A 2 -78.13 -35.54 14.05
CA LYS A 2 -76.95 -36.01 14.82
C LYS A 2 -75.59 -35.80 14.12
N LYS A 3 -75.48 -34.89 13.14
CA LYS A 3 -74.24 -34.69 12.37
C LYS A 3 -73.65 -33.28 12.39
N VAL A 4 -74.22 -32.35 13.16
CA VAL A 4 -73.73 -30.95 13.22
C VAL A 4 -72.86 -30.67 14.46
N ALA A 5 -72.90 -31.54 15.47
CA ALA A 5 -72.17 -31.32 16.73
C ALA A 5 -70.73 -31.85 16.74
N LEU A 6 -70.28 -32.57 15.71
CA LEU A 6 -68.96 -33.24 15.72
C LEU A 6 -67.84 -32.48 15.00
N LEU A 7 -68.14 -31.38 14.30
CA LEU A 7 -67.17 -30.60 13.52
C LEU A 7 -66.71 -29.30 14.18
N LEU A 8 -67.32 -28.93 15.32
CA LEU A 8 -66.99 -27.69 16.06
C LEU A 8 -66.05 -27.92 17.25
N SER A 9 -65.80 -29.17 17.66
CA SER A 9 -64.95 -29.46 18.83
C SER A 9 -63.46 -29.65 18.51
N THR A 10 -63.07 -29.75 17.24
CA THR A 10 -61.67 -30.00 16.82
C THR A 10 -60.91 -28.75 16.37
N ILE A 11 -61.57 -27.59 16.23
CA ILE A 11 -60.90 -26.36 15.73
C ILE A 11 -60.42 -25.43 16.87
N ILE A 12 -60.82 -25.66 18.13
CA ILE A 12 -60.49 -24.75 19.25
C ILE A 12 -59.10 -25.02 19.87
N LEU A 13 -58.40 -26.10 19.50
CA LEU A 13 -57.11 -26.47 20.11
C LEU A 13 -55.85 -25.91 19.42
N PHE A 14 -55.99 -25.12 18.35
CA PHE A 14 -54.84 -24.50 17.64
C PHE A 14 -54.70 -22.99 17.84
N ALA A 15 -55.33 -22.42 18.87
CA ALA A 15 -55.13 -21.02 19.27
C ALA A 15 -54.43 -20.90 20.65
N CYS A 16 -53.42 -21.73 20.92
CA CYS A 16 -52.42 -21.42 21.94
C CYS A 16 -51.39 -20.50 21.28
N GLY A 17 -51.61 -19.18 21.39
CA GLY A 17 -50.56 -18.21 21.09
C GLY A 17 -49.32 -18.49 21.96
N PRO A 18 -48.10 -18.16 21.50
CA PRO A 18 -46.88 -18.50 22.21
C PRO A 18 -46.96 -18.00 23.65
N SER A 19 -46.66 -18.88 24.60
CA SER A 19 -46.67 -18.53 26.02
C SER A 19 -45.70 -17.37 26.28
N GLU A 20 -45.88 -16.62 27.36
CA GLU A 20 -44.94 -15.54 27.72
C GLU A 20 -43.49 -16.03 27.79
N LYS A 21 -43.28 -17.28 28.21
CA LYS A 21 -41.98 -17.95 28.21
C LYS A 21 -41.43 -18.20 26.80
N GLU A 22 -42.27 -18.60 25.86
CA GLU A 22 -41.86 -18.79 24.46
C GLU A 22 -41.57 -17.46 23.75
N LYS A 23 -42.36 -16.41 24.02
CA LYS A 23 -42.09 -15.05 23.53
C LYS A 23 -40.77 -14.50 24.10
N ALA A 24 -40.52 -14.70 25.40
CA ALA A 24 -39.27 -14.31 26.03
C ALA A 24 -38.07 -15.09 25.46
N LEU A 25 -38.22 -16.39 25.19
CA LEU A 25 -37.18 -17.22 24.59
C LEU A 25 -36.91 -16.84 23.12
N GLN A 26 -37.94 -16.49 22.34
CA GLN A 26 -37.79 -15.99 20.98
C GLN A 26 -37.10 -14.63 20.96
N ALA A 27 -37.52 -13.68 21.81
CA ALA A 27 -36.87 -12.38 21.95
C ALA A 27 -35.40 -12.50 22.38
N ALA A 28 -35.08 -13.43 23.30
CA ALA A 28 -33.70 -13.69 23.71
C ALA A 28 -32.86 -14.28 22.55
N ARG A 29 -33.44 -15.16 21.72
CA ARG A 29 -32.76 -15.71 20.53
C ARG A 29 -32.54 -14.64 19.46
N GLU A 30 -33.53 -13.79 19.21
CA GLU A 30 -33.41 -12.68 18.26
C GLU A 30 -32.36 -11.67 18.72
N LYS A 31 -32.35 -11.32 20.00
CA LYS A 31 -31.32 -10.47 20.60
C LYS A 31 -29.94 -11.11 20.50
N ALA A 32 -29.78 -12.40 20.80
CA ALA A 32 -28.50 -13.10 20.66
C ALA A 32 -28.01 -13.13 19.20
N LYS A 33 -28.92 -13.27 18.21
CA LYS A 33 -28.58 -13.15 16.79
C LYS A 33 -28.13 -11.74 16.43
N GLN A 34 -28.86 -10.72 16.88
CA GLN A 34 -28.49 -9.32 16.64
C GLN A 34 -27.13 -8.98 17.28
N ASP A 35 -26.90 -9.38 18.54
CA ASP A 35 -25.63 -9.17 19.23
C ASP A 35 -24.46 -9.86 18.51
N SER A 36 -24.68 -11.06 17.97
CA SER A 36 -23.70 -11.77 17.14
C SER A 36 -23.38 -11.02 15.84
N LEU A 37 -24.41 -10.51 15.15
CA LEU A 37 -24.24 -9.70 13.94
C LEU A 37 -23.49 -8.40 14.24
N ILE A 38 -23.83 -7.71 15.33
CA ILE A 38 -23.15 -6.47 15.75
C ILE A 38 -21.67 -6.74 16.02
N LYS A 39 -21.33 -7.81 16.75
CA LYS A 39 -19.93 -8.19 16.98
C LYS A 39 -19.20 -8.51 15.69
N ALA A 40 -19.84 -9.24 14.77
CA ALA A 40 -19.25 -9.54 13.47
C ALA A 40 -18.97 -8.27 12.67
N VAL A 41 -19.91 -7.32 12.63
CA VAL A 41 -19.76 -6.02 11.95
C VAL A 41 -18.66 -5.16 12.60
N GLN A 42 -18.58 -5.13 13.93
CA GLN A 42 -17.52 -4.41 14.63
C GLN A 42 -16.14 -4.98 14.28
N LEU A 43 -16.01 -6.30 14.27
CA LEU A 43 -14.76 -6.99 13.96
C LEU A 43 -14.34 -6.79 12.49
N THR A 44 -15.28 -6.83 11.54
CA THR A 44 -14.97 -6.53 10.13
C THR A 44 -14.58 -5.06 9.95
N THR A 45 -15.26 -4.13 10.61
CA THR A 45 -14.93 -2.70 10.57
C THR A 45 -13.54 -2.42 11.13
N GLN A 46 -13.18 -3.03 12.27
CA GLN A 46 -11.84 -2.92 12.85
C GLN A 46 -10.77 -3.44 11.89
N ARG A 47 -10.97 -4.62 11.30
CA ARG A 47 -10.03 -5.18 10.31
C ARG A 47 -9.87 -4.29 9.08
N LEU A 48 -10.96 -3.69 8.59
CA LEU A 48 -10.90 -2.74 7.47
C LEU A 48 -10.11 -1.49 7.84
N PHE A 49 -10.30 -0.97 9.06
CA PHE A 49 -9.55 0.17 9.56
C PHE A 49 -8.05 -0.13 9.69
N GLU A 50 -7.68 -1.25 10.31
CA GLU A 50 -6.29 -1.70 10.43
C GLU A 50 -5.64 -1.86 9.06
N ARG A 51 -6.34 -2.46 8.10
CA ARG A 51 -5.82 -2.62 6.73
C ARG A 51 -5.60 -1.28 6.03
N LYS A 52 -6.51 -0.30 6.21
CA LYS A 52 -6.35 1.05 5.66
C LYS A 52 -5.12 1.73 6.27
N LEU A 53 -4.91 1.60 7.58
CA LEU A 53 -3.75 2.18 8.28
C LEU A 53 -2.44 1.58 7.78
N LEU A 54 -2.33 0.26 7.70
CA LEU A 54 -1.13 -0.42 7.19
C LEU A 54 -0.78 0.00 5.76
N LEU A 55 -1.77 0.20 4.90
CA LEU A 55 -1.54 0.70 3.54
C LEU A 55 -1.05 2.15 3.54
N GLN A 56 -1.62 3.02 4.38
CA GLN A 56 -1.18 4.40 4.51
C GLN A 56 0.26 4.49 5.01
N ASP A 57 0.62 3.70 6.02
CA ASP A 57 1.98 3.63 6.55
C ASP A 57 2.96 3.14 5.47
N SER A 58 2.59 2.09 4.73
CA SER A 58 3.41 1.57 3.64
C SER A 58 3.65 2.61 2.54
N ILE A 59 2.61 3.35 2.14
CA ILE A 59 2.71 4.44 1.15
C ILE A 59 3.63 5.55 1.67
N SER A 60 3.52 5.90 2.95
CA SER A 60 4.35 6.92 3.59
C SER A 60 5.83 6.53 3.56
N VAL A 61 6.14 5.28 3.94
CA VAL A 61 7.52 4.76 3.92
C VAL A 61 8.11 4.78 2.51
N ILE A 62 7.36 4.30 1.50
CA ILE A 62 7.85 4.29 0.11
C ILE A 62 8.03 5.72 -0.41
N THR A 63 7.15 6.66 -0.03
CA THR A 63 7.28 8.07 -0.43
C THR A 63 8.54 8.69 0.15
N ALA A 64 8.84 8.44 1.44
CA ALA A 64 10.08 8.90 2.06
C ALA A 64 11.33 8.30 1.40
N GLN A 65 11.27 7.02 1.00
CA GLN A 65 12.35 6.38 0.25
C GLN A 65 12.55 7.04 -1.12
N LEU A 66 11.47 7.31 -1.87
CA LEU A 66 11.54 8.01 -3.16
C LEU A 66 12.15 9.41 -3.04
N ASP A 67 11.81 10.16 -1.99
CA ASP A 67 12.40 11.48 -1.73
C ASP A 67 13.91 11.37 -1.42
N GLY A 68 14.30 10.37 -0.63
CA GLY A 68 15.72 10.06 -0.39
C GLY A 68 16.48 9.73 -1.67
N MET A 69 15.88 8.92 -2.56
CA MET A 69 16.47 8.57 -3.85
C MET A 69 16.57 9.79 -4.77
N LYS A 70 15.56 10.67 -4.78
CA LYS A 70 15.60 11.93 -5.54
C LYS A 70 16.76 12.82 -5.08
N ASN A 71 16.95 12.97 -3.77
CA ASN A 71 18.06 13.75 -3.22
C ASN A 71 19.41 13.14 -3.60
N ARG A 72 19.56 11.81 -3.48
CA ARG A 72 20.78 11.11 -3.91
C ARG A 72 21.05 11.30 -5.40
N ALA A 73 20.02 11.23 -6.24
CA ALA A 73 20.14 11.46 -7.69
C ALA A 73 20.62 12.88 -8.01
N MET A 74 20.15 13.90 -7.26
CA MET A 74 20.63 15.27 -7.41
C MET A 74 22.11 15.41 -7.08
N VAL A 75 22.57 14.78 -5.99
CA VAL A 75 23.98 14.81 -5.60
C VAL A 75 24.86 14.12 -6.65
N ILE A 76 24.50 12.92 -7.10
CA ILE A 76 25.28 12.18 -8.11
C ILE A 76 25.33 12.96 -9.43
N ARG A 77 24.24 13.64 -9.82
CA ARG A 77 24.23 14.49 -11.02
C ARG A 77 25.18 15.68 -10.90
N ALA A 78 25.24 16.31 -9.72
CA ALA A 78 26.21 17.39 -9.49
C ALA A 78 27.65 16.87 -9.55
N ASP A 79 27.92 15.70 -8.96
CA ASP A 79 29.23 15.05 -9.03
C ASP A 79 29.61 14.65 -10.46
N LEU A 80 28.65 14.21 -11.26
CA LEU A 80 28.84 13.88 -12.67
C LEU A 80 29.23 15.12 -13.48
N GLU A 81 28.55 16.25 -13.26
CA GLU A 81 28.87 17.50 -13.94
C GLU A 81 30.26 18.00 -13.56
N ALA A 82 30.58 18.01 -12.26
CA ALA A 82 31.92 18.34 -11.78
C ALA A 82 33.00 17.39 -12.35
N ALA A 83 32.66 16.11 -12.52
CA ALA A 83 33.55 15.13 -13.14
C ALA A 83 33.78 15.39 -14.63
N LYS A 84 32.75 15.85 -15.35
CA LYS A 84 32.84 16.26 -16.77
C LYS A 84 33.64 17.55 -16.93
N ASP A 85 33.42 18.55 -16.08
CA ASP A 85 34.20 19.79 -16.08
C ASP A 85 35.68 19.51 -15.83
N LYS A 86 35.98 18.64 -14.86
CA LYS A 86 37.35 18.23 -14.58
C LYS A 86 37.98 17.51 -15.77
N LEU A 87 37.23 16.69 -16.49
CA LEU A 87 37.71 16.03 -17.70
C LEU A 87 38.08 17.06 -18.78
N GLU A 88 37.25 18.09 -18.99
CA GLU A 88 37.55 19.16 -19.93
C GLU A 88 38.81 19.94 -19.52
N MET A 89 38.99 20.21 -18.23
CA MET A 89 40.23 20.81 -17.73
C MET A 89 41.47 19.93 -17.97
N ILE A 90 41.37 18.61 -17.80
CA ILE A 90 42.47 17.66 -18.08
C ILE A 90 42.80 17.63 -19.58
N LYS A 91 41.81 17.85 -20.45
CA LYS A 91 42.02 17.93 -21.90
C LYS A 91 42.68 19.24 -22.34
N GLN A 92 42.79 20.26 -21.49
CA GLN A 92 43.55 21.44 -21.83
C GLN A 92 45.07 21.15 -21.76
N PRO A 93 45.87 21.73 -22.67
CA PRO A 93 47.32 21.61 -22.59
C PRO A 93 47.85 22.27 -21.31
N GLN A 94 48.71 21.57 -20.57
CA GLN A 94 49.36 22.09 -19.36
C GLN A 94 50.88 21.99 -19.50
N PHE A 95 51.57 23.08 -19.16
CA PHE A 95 52.99 23.29 -19.45
C PHE A 95 53.95 22.28 -18.79
N LEU A 96 53.48 21.52 -17.79
CA LEU A 96 54.29 20.60 -16.99
C LEU A 96 53.80 19.14 -17.04
N ARG A 97 52.89 18.80 -17.95
CA ARG A 97 52.28 17.46 -18.00
C ARG A 97 52.70 16.71 -19.26
N THR A 98 53.17 15.48 -19.10
CA THR A 98 53.49 14.62 -20.24
C THR A 98 52.21 14.08 -20.92
N PRO A 99 52.27 13.72 -22.22
CA PRO A 99 51.12 13.12 -22.90
C PRO A 99 50.58 11.87 -22.21
N SER A 100 51.46 10.99 -21.72
CA SER A 100 51.08 9.72 -21.06
C SER A 100 50.36 9.95 -19.73
N GLU A 101 50.81 10.89 -18.91
CA GLU A 101 50.13 11.28 -17.66
C GLU A 101 48.74 11.84 -17.94
N ARG A 102 48.62 12.69 -18.97
CA ARG A 102 47.34 13.26 -19.39
C ARG A 102 46.37 12.16 -19.83
N GLU A 103 46.81 11.22 -20.66
CA GLU A 103 45.98 10.09 -21.09
C GLU A 103 45.55 9.21 -19.91
N ALA A 104 46.44 8.94 -18.96
CA ALA A 104 46.10 8.18 -17.76
C ALA A 104 45.02 8.87 -16.92
N GLN A 105 45.11 10.19 -16.76
CA GLN A 105 44.09 10.99 -16.07
C GLN A 105 42.76 11.02 -16.84
N ILE A 106 42.79 11.14 -18.17
CA ILE A 106 41.58 11.07 -19.01
C ILE A 106 40.89 9.72 -18.82
N ARG A 107 41.63 8.62 -18.90
CA ARG A 107 41.07 7.27 -18.70
C ARG A 107 40.46 7.12 -17.31
N SER A 108 41.18 7.52 -16.25
CA SER A 108 40.69 7.47 -14.88
C SER A 108 39.42 8.31 -14.70
N GLN A 109 39.37 9.51 -15.27
CA GLN A 109 38.22 10.39 -15.18
C GLN A 109 37.01 9.86 -15.97
N ASN A 110 37.23 9.26 -17.14
CA ASN A 110 36.18 8.59 -17.91
C ASN A 110 35.58 7.40 -17.16
N ILE A 111 36.39 6.60 -16.47
CA ILE A 111 35.89 5.51 -15.61
C ILE A 111 34.98 6.07 -14.52
N ARG A 112 35.41 7.15 -13.84
CA ARG A 112 34.59 7.80 -12.81
C ARG A 112 33.26 8.32 -13.36
N ILE A 113 33.29 8.98 -14.53
CA ILE A 113 32.07 9.46 -15.21
C ILE A 113 31.12 8.28 -15.50
N SER A 114 31.63 7.20 -16.08
CA SER A 114 30.82 6.02 -16.39
C SER A 114 30.24 5.36 -15.13
N MET A 115 30.99 5.30 -14.03
CA MET A 115 30.46 4.81 -12.74
C MET A 115 29.30 5.67 -12.23
N LEU A 116 29.43 7.00 -12.27
CA LEU A 116 28.37 7.91 -11.85
C LEU A 116 27.13 7.82 -12.75
N GLU A 117 27.32 7.66 -14.06
CA GLU A 117 26.22 7.46 -15.01
C GLU A 117 25.48 6.14 -14.74
N ASN A 118 26.20 5.06 -14.47
CA ASN A 118 25.60 3.78 -14.09
C ASN A 118 24.83 3.88 -12.77
N GLU A 119 25.39 4.56 -11.77
CA GLU A 119 24.70 4.77 -10.49
C GLU A 119 23.38 5.54 -10.66
N ILE A 120 23.35 6.55 -11.55
CA ILE A 120 22.11 7.26 -11.90
C ILE A 120 21.10 6.31 -12.54
N ILE A 121 21.53 5.47 -13.49
CA ILE A 121 20.65 4.51 -14.18
C ILE A 121 20.05 3.51 -13.19
N GLU A 122 20.87 2.92 -12.33
CA GLU A 122 20.42 1.98 -11.29
C GLU A 122 19.42 2.65 -10.35
N LEU A 123 19.74 3.85 -9.87
CA LEU A 123 18.88 4.61 -8.96
C LEU A 123 17.53 4.96 -9.62
N GLN A 124 17.55 5.31 -10.91
CA GLN A 124 16.32 5.56 -11.69
C GLN A 124 15.47 4.30 -11.84
N ALA A 125 16.09 3.16 -12.14
CA ALA A 125 15.37 1.88 -12.26
C ALA A 125 14.71 1.48 -10.93
N THR A 126 15.43 1.59 -9.81
CA THR A 126 14.86 1.31 -8.48
C THR A 126 13.75 2.31 -8.12
N ALA A 127 13.91 3.60 -8.46
CA ALA A 127 12.89 4.61 -8.19
C ALA A 127 11.60 4.33 -9.00
N GLN A 128 11.73 3.88 -10.26
CA GLN A 128 10.58 3.48 -11.08
C GLN A 128 9.81 2.30 -10.46
N GLN A 129 10.52 1.29 -9.96
CA GLN A 129 9.90 0.15 -9.26
C GLN A 129 9.16 0.60 -7.99
N ALA A 130 9.78 1.48 -7.20
CA ALA A 130 9.17 2.02 -5.99
C ALA A 130 7.93 2.89 -6.30
N MET A 131 7.95 3.69 -7.37
CA MET A 131 6.78 4.45 -7.82
C MET A 131 5.62 3.53 -8.22
N ALA A 132 5.90 2.47 -8.99
CA ALA A 132 4.88 1.50 -9.38
C ALA A 132 4.23 0.82 -8.16
N LEU A 133 5.05 0.39 -7.19
CA LEU A 133 4.55 -0.20 -5.96
C LEU A 133 3.69 0.77 -5.14
N ARG A 134 4.12 2.03 -5.01
CA ARG A 134 3.33 3.09 -4.34
C ARG A 134 1.97 3.24 -5.01
N ASP A 135 1.93 3.28 -6.34
CA ASP A 135 0.69 3.47 -7.10
C ASP A 135 -0.26 2.26 -6.94
N ASP A 136 0.28 1.05 -6.87
CA ASP A 136 -0.49 -0.18 -6.57
C ASP A 136 -1.12 -0.14 -5.17
N LEU A 137 -0.35 0.28 -4.17
CA LEU A 137 -0.85 0.44 -2.81
C LEU A 137 -1.90 1.55 -2.72
N GLN A 138 -1.69 2.67 -3.43
CA GLN A 138 -2.65 3.76 -3.49
C GLN A 138 -3.98 3.32 -4.13
N ARG A 139 -3.92 2.53 -5.21
CA ARG A 139 -5.10 1.91 -5.82
C ARG A 139 -5.83 0.99 -4.84
N SER A 140 -5.08 0.16 -4.12
CA SER A 140 -5.63 -0.75 -3.10
C SER A 140 -6.32 0.01 -1.96
N LEU A 141 -5.70 1.11 -1.49
CA LEU A 141 -6.28 1.98 -0.46
C LEU A 141 -7.58 2.64 -0.95
N ASN A 142 -7.59 3.13 -2.19
CA ASN A 142 -8.78 3.76 -2.78
C ASN A 142 -9.93 2.73 -2.95
N ALA A 143 -9.62 1.50 -3.34
CA ALA A 143 -10.60 0.42 -3.41
C ALA A 143 -11.24 0.14 -2.03
N LEU A 144 -10.45 0.14 -0.96
CA LEU A 144 -10.97 -0.04 0.41
C LEU A 144 -11.77 1.17 0.92
N LYS A 145 -11.53 2.38 0.42
CA LYS A 145 -12.31 3.57 0.78
C LYS A 145 -13.73 3.55 0.20
N ASN A 146 -13.93 2.84 -0.90
CA ASN A 146 -15.21 2.72 -1.59
C ASN A 146 -16.03 1.49 -1.15
N GLN A 147 -15.54 0.73 -0.15
CA GLN A 147 -16.24 -0.34 0.57
C GLN A 147 -16.77 0.19 1.90
#